data_AF-A0A817B5N7-F1
#
_entry.id   AF-A0A817B5N7-F1
#
_cell.length_a   1.000
_cell.length_b   1.000
_cell.length_c   1.000
_cell.angle_alpha   90.00
_cell.angle_beta   90.00
_cell.angle_gamma   90.00
#
_symmetry.space_group_name_H-M   'P 1'
#
loop_
_entity.id
_entity.type
_entity.pdbx_description
1 polymer ?
#
loop_
_entity_poly.entity_id
_entity_poly.type
_entity_poly.pdbx_seq_one_letter_code
_entity_poly.pdbx_strand_id
1 'polypeptide(L)'
;MQSIRSSTRLLQRNRFSSSNTLRFTSSSSPSWSENASRRPGGFDSFNPTRDFNSPAKYLISSLTKAVSFSSAVPPRQNFTYASRCFSTVGDSVQSTPQGSAPDMVPRIKFKRLDKTAKHIMQIVDKEAVEEVRNGREIPEIRPGYIVQLKVEVPENKRRVSIVKGIVIARRNAGLNSTFRIRRLVAGVGVESMFPLYSPNLREIKVLDKKRVRRAKLYYLRDKMNALKKH
;
A
#
# COMPACT_ATOMS: atom_id res chain seq x y z
N MET A 1 41.28 -74.54 -37.62
CA MET A 1 40.09 -74.89 -38.42
C MET A 1 38.95 -75.20 -37.48
N GLN A 2 37.94 -74.34 -37.41
CA GLN A 2 36.50 -74.66 -37.32
C GLN A 2 35.76 -73.33 -37.11
N SER A 3 34.79 -73.10 -37.96
CA SER A 3 34.03 -71.88 -38.18
C SER A 3 32.58 -72.08 -37.75
N ILE A 4 31.79 -70.98 -37.76
CA ILE A 4 30.30 -70.95 -37.88
C ILE A 4 29.58 -71.12 -36.50
N ARG A 5 28.58 -70.36 -36.04
CA ARG A 5 27.58 -69.43 -36.65
C ARG A 5 27.06 -68.42 -35.59
N SER A 6 27.00 -67.15 -36.00
CA SER A 6 25.99 -66.11 -35.71
C SER A 6 24.65 -66.48 -35.03
N SER A 7 24.19 -65.62 -34.10
CA SER A 7 22.77 -65.21 -34.04
C SER A 7 22.58 -63.87 -33.27
N THR A 8 22.41 -62.79 -34.03
CA THR A 8 21.86 -61.50 -33.58
C THR A 8 20.34 -61.56 -33.66
N ARG A 9 19.61 -61.32 -32.56
CA ARG A 9 18.14 -61.23 -32.57
C ARG A 9 17.64 -59.85 -32.13
N LEU A 10 17.39 -59.03 -33.15
CA LEU A 10 16.25 -58.15 -33.41
C LEU A 10 15.57 -57.37 -32.27
N LEU A 11 15.52 -56.06 -32.54
CA LEU A 11 14.66 -55.00 -32.01
C LEU A 11 13.16 -55.35 -31.98
N GLN A 12 12.46 -54.83 -30.97
CA GLN A 12 11.08 -54.37 -31.13
C GLN A 12 10.90 -52.98 -30.51
N ARG A 13 10.61 -52.02 -31.39
CA ARG A 13 10.17 -50.65 -31.08
C ARG A 13 8.66 -50.69 -30.85
N ASN A 14 8.18 -50.32 -29.66
CA ASN A 14 6.77 -49.97 -29.47
C ASN A 14 6.61 -48.45 -29.56
N ARG A 15 6.15 -47.97 -30.73
CA ARG A 15 5.50 -46.66 -30.88
C ARG A 15 4.01 -46.87 -30.66
N PHE A 16 3.46 -46.37 -29.56
CA PHE A 16 2.01 -46.22 -29.42
C PHE A 16 1.62 -44.81 -29.88
N SER A 17 1.00 -44.77 -31.06
CA SER A 17 0.34 -43.61 -31.66
C SER A 17 -1.16 -43.80 -31.48
N SER A 18 -1.81 -42.95 -30.69
CA SER A 18 -3.26 -42.81 -30.70
C SER A 18 -3.62 -41.34 -30.93
N SER A 19 -3.78 -41.01 -32.20
CA SER A 19 -4.49 -39.84 -32.69
C SER A 19 -5.97 -39.94 -32.31
N ASN A 20 -6.43 -39.08 -31.40
CA ASN A 20 -7.85 -38.86 -31.16
C ASN A 20 -8.27 -37.56 -31.87
N THR A 21 -8.76 -37.72 -33.10
CA THR A 21 -9.42 -36.66 -33.88
C THR A 21 -10.91 -36.93 -33.89
N LEU A 22 -11.67 -36.06 -33.21
CA LEU A 22 -13.12 -35.93 -33.42
C LEU A 22 -13.39 -34.51 -33.93
N ARG A 23 -13.82 -34.45 -35.20
CA ARG A 23 -14.55 -33.33 -35.82
C ARG A 23 -16.01 -33.76 -35.95
N PHE A 24 -16.97 -32.89 -35.64
CA PHE A 24 -18.37 -32.77 -36.09
C PHE A 24 -18.98 -31.73 -35.11
N THR A 25 -19.74 -30.69 -35.44
CA THR A 25 -20.29 -30.09 -36.66
C THR A 25 -20.74 -28.68 -36.29
N SER A 26 -20.75 -27.81 -37.29
CA SER A 26 -21.38 -26.49 -37.28
C SER A 26 -22.87 -26.53 -36.99
N SER A 27 -23.36 -25.67 -36.11
CA SER A 27 -24.75 -25.20 -36.15
C SER A 27 -24.90 -23.81 -35.52
N SER A 28 -25.35 -22.90 -36.38
CA SER A 28 -26.21 -21.73 -36.12
C SER A 28 -25.75 -20.64 -35.14
N SER A 29 -25.26 -19.55 -35.73
CA SER A 29 -25.37 -18.19 -35.19
C SER A 29 -26.83 -17.80 -35.00
N PRO A 30 -27.24 -17.20 -33.87
CA PRO A 30 -28.48 -16.44 -33.82
C PRO A 30 -28.24 -15.04 -34.40
N SER A 31 -28.92 -14.76 -35.51
CA SER A 31 -29.06 -13.45 -36.11
C SER A 31 -29.72 -12.49 -35.11
N TRP A 32 -29.05 -11.37 -34.83
CA TRP A 32 -29.70 -10.19 -34.29
C TRP A 32 -30.56 -9.57 -35.39
N SER A 33 -31.87 -9.71 -35.29
CA SER A 33 -32.83 -8.95 -36.09
C SER A 33 -33.79 -8.20 -35.18
N GLU A 34 -33.89 -6.90 -35.48
CA GLU A 34 -34.82 -5.91 -34.95
C GLU A 34 -36.22 -6.46 -34.65
N ASN A 35 -36.74 -6.10 -33.49
CA ASN A 35 -38.17 -5.81 -33.38
C ASN A 35 -38.34 -4.49 -32.62
N ALA A 36 -38.57 -3.46 -33.42
CA ALA A 36 -39.09 -2.19 -32.98
C ALA A 36 -40.55 -2.35 -32.50
N SER A 37 -40.99 -1.35 -31.75
CA SER A 37 -42.39 -1.08 -31.34
C SER A 37 -42.93 -1.81 -30.11
N ARG A 38 -42.71 -1.20 -28.94
CA ARG A 38 -43.73 -0.88 -27.91
C ARG A 38 -43.10 0.04 -26.84
N ARG A 39 -43.26 1.36 -27.02
CA ARG A 39 -43.27 2.34 -25.91
C ARG A 39 -44.71 2.42 -25.40
N PRO A 40 -44.98 2.50 -24.08
CA PRO A 40 -44.84 3.78 -23.38
C PRO A 40 -44.33 3.65 -21.93
N GLY A 41 -43.70 4.71 -21.42
CA GLY A 41 -43.34 4.81 -20.01
C GLY A 41 -42.37 5.96 -19.77
N GLY A 42 -42.87 7.02 -19.12
CA GLY A 42 -42.23 8.32 -18.98
C GLY A 42 -40.87 8.30 -18.28
N PHE A 43 -40.04 9.22 -18.74
CA PHE A 43 -38.79 9.61 -18.12
C PHE A 43 -39.13 10.59 -16.99
N ASP A 44 -39.34 10.07 -15.78
CA ASP A 44 -39.42 10.92 -14.59
C ASP A 44 -38.00 11.14 -14.04
N SER A 45 -37.47 12.30 -14.37
CA SER A 45 -36.31 12.93 -13.76
C SER A 45 -36.49 13.06 -12.25
N PHE A 46 -35.82 12.20 -11.48
CA PHE A 46 -35.68 12.35 -10.04
C PHE A 46 -34.68 13.48 -9.72
N ASN A 47 -35.23 14.67 -9.45
CA ASN A 47 -34.57 15.74 -8.71
C ASN A 47 -34.48 15.36 -7.22
N PRO A 48 -33.31 15.39 -6.58
CA PRO A 48 -33.22 15.41 -5.12
C PRO A 48 -33.21 16.87 -4.64
N THR A 49 -34.39 17.46 -4.49
CA THR A 49 -34.58 18.62 -3.61
C THR A 49 -35.46 18.20 -2.45
N ARG A 50 -34.84 17.92 -1.29
CA ARG A 50 -35.47 18.06 0.04
C ARG A 50 -34.41 18.35 1.10
N ASP A 51 -34.26 19.64 1.36
CA ASP A 51 -34.50 20.28 2.66
C ASP A 51 -33.81 19.68 3.89
N PHE A 52 -32.60 20.18 4.11
CA PHE A 52 -31.86 20.06 5.36
C PHE A 52 -32.31 21.17 6.32
N ASN A 53 -33.51 21.09 6.90
CA ASN A 53 -33.85 21.92 8.05
C ASN A 53 -35.08 21.41 8.82
N SER A 54 -34.84 20.75 9.96
CA SER A 54 -35.81 20.68 11.06
C SER A 54 -35.07 20.41 12.38
N PRO A 55 -35.01 21.39 13.31
CA PRO A 55 -34.37 21.22 14.61
C PRO A 55 -35.40 20.70 15.63
N ALA A 56 -35.21 19.45 16.07
CA ALA A 56 -35.92 18.89 17.22
C ALA A 56 -35.18 19.23 18.52
N LYS A 57 -35.72 20.23 19.23
CA LYS A 57 -36.07 20.21 20.66
C LYS A 57 -35.08 19.53 21.62
N TYR A 58 -34.24 20.32 22.28
CA TYR A 58 -33.83 20.08 23.67
C TYR A 58 -33.93 21.36 24.49
N LEU A 59 -34.70 21.28 25.56
CA LEU A 59 -34.94 22.26 26.61
C LEU A 59 -33.65 22.56 27.38
N ILE A 60 -33.19 23.82 27.39
CA ILE A 60 -32.50 24.40 28.54
C ILE A 60 -33.04 25.82 28.76
N SER A 61 -33.44 26.04 30.01
CA SER A 61 -34.16 27.18 30.56
C SER A 61 -33.48 28.53 30.38
N SER A 62 -34.33 29.52 30.16
CA SER A 62 -34.12 30.96 30.20
C SER A 62 -33.53 31.48 31.52
N LEU A 63 -32.48 32.31 31.42
CA LEU A 63 -32.21 33.39 32.36
C LEU A 63 -31.82 34.62 31.55
N THR A 64 -32.76 35.55 31.46
CA THR A 64 -32.66 36.83 30.77
C THR A 64 -31.79 37.79 31.55
N LYS A 65 -30.77 38.37 30.91
CA LYS A 65 -30.23 39.67 31.29
C LYS A 65 -29.91 40.46 30.02
N ALA A 66 -30.75 41.46 29.76
CA ALA A 66 -30.55 42.44 28.72
C ALA A 66 -29.36 43.34 29.09
N VAL A 67 -28.41 43.47 28.17
CA VAL A 67 -27.50 44.62 28.12
C VAL A 67 -27.48 45.11 26.69
N SER A 68 -28.17 46.22 26.48
CA SER A 68 -28.08 47.07 25.31
C SER A 68 -26.65 47.59 25.22
N PHE A 69 -25.92 47.27 24.15
CA PHE A 69 -24.72 48.02 23.80
C PHE A 69 -24.79 48.45 22.34
N SER A 70 -24.99 49.76 22.21
CA SER A 70 -24.93 50.54 20.99
C SER A 70 -23.64 50.25 20.23
N SER A 71 -23.75 49.97 18.93
CA SER A 71 -22.63 49.84 18.01
C SER A 71 -21.99 51.21 17.77
N ALA A 72 -20.94 51.53 18.52
CA ALA A 72 -20.04 52.62 18.20
C ALA A 72 -18.74 52.03 17.62
N VAL A 73 -18.54 52.22 16.32
CA VAL A 73 -17.29 51.92 15.61
C VAL A 73 -16.26 53.01 15.97
N PRO A 74 -15.10 52.71 16.57
CA PRO A 74 -14.07 53.72 16.77
C PRO A 74 -13.35 54.02 15.45
N PRO A 75 -13.04 55.30 15.14
CA PRO A 75 -12.31 55.65 13.94
C PRO A 75 -10.85 55.18 14.01
N ARG A 76 -10.34 54.64 12.89
CA ARG A 76 -8.93 54.28 12.73
C ARG A 76 -8.06 55.54 12.77
N GLN A 77 -7.19 55.64 13.77
CA GLN A 77 -6.12 56.62 13.78
C GLN A 77 -4.94 56.07 12.97
N ASN A 78 -4.53 56.83 11.96
CA ASN A 78 -3.39 56.53 11.11
C ASN A 78 -2.10 56.75 11.90
N PHE A 79 -1.30 55.69 12.09
CA PHE A 79 0.07 55.82 12.58
C PHE A 79 0.95 56.39 11.46
N THR A 80 1.25 57.67 11.55
CA THR A 80 2.33 58.30 10.79
C THR A 80 3.67 57.79 11.34
N TYR A 81 4.50 57.20 10.47
CA TYR A 81 5.84 56.77 10.82
C TYR A 81 6.74 58.02 10.89
N ALA A 82 7.05 58.47 12.10
CA ALA A 82 8.03 59.54 12.31
C ALA A 82 9.42 59.02 11.92
N SER A 83 9.97 59.59 10.85
CA SER A 83 11.37 59.44 10.46
C SER A 83 12.27 59.96 11.58
N ARG A 84 13.08 59.05 12.15
CA ARG A 84 14.08 59.37 13.18
C ARG A 84 15.19 60.24 12.59
N CYS A 85 15.34 61.44 13.14
CA CYS A 85 16.57 62.23 13.07
C CYS A 85 17.55 61.75 14.15
N PHE A 86 18.82 61.65 13.78
CA PHE A 86 19.94 61.33 14.65
C PHE A 86 20.33 62.56 15.46
N SER A 87 20.50 62.43 16.78
CA SER A 87 21.28 63.38 17.59
C SER A 87 22.05 62.61 18.66
N THR A 88 23.38 62.66 18.57
CA THR A 88 24.32 62.20 19.59
C THR A 88 24.65 63.36 20.53
N VAL A 89 24.46 63.17 21.84
CA VAL A 89 25.36 63.61 22.93
C VAL A 89 24.85 63.05 24.26
N GLY A 90 25.78 62.65 25.14
CA GLY A 90 25.58 62.71 26.60
C GLY A 90 25.61 61.39 27.37
N ASP A 91 26.71 61.18 28.10
CA ASP A 91 26.97 60.16 29.11
C ASP A 91 25.91 60.04 30.23
N SER A 92 25.74 58.84 30.79
CA SER A 92 25.88 58.62 32.25
C SER A 92 25.65 57.15 32.63
N VAL A 93 26.51 56.69 33.53
CA VAL A 93 26.57 55.38 34.19
C VAL A 93 25.26 55.00 34.89
N GLN A 94 24.76 53.79 34.63
CA GLN A 94 23.99 53.05 35.63
C GLN A 94 24.26 51.54 35.49
N SER A 95 24.99 50.99 36.47
CA SER A 95 25.13 49.55 36.67
C SER A 95 23.77 48.94 36.98
N THR A 96 23.19 48.21 36.02
CA THR A 96 22.02 47.36 36.26
C THR A 96 22.52 45.97 36.70
N PRO A 97 21.96 45.35 37.75
CA PRO A 97 22.38 44.01 38.16
C PRO A 97 22.11 43.03 37.02
N GLN A 98 23.08 42.16 36.75
CA GLN A 98 22.97 41.04 35.82
C GLN A 98 21.83 40.11 36.29
N GLY A 99 20.61 40.39 35.84
CA GLY A 99 19.51 39.44 35.87
C GLY A 99 19.86 38.30 34.93
N SER A 100 19.97 37.09 35.47
CA SER A 100 20.04 35.86 34.70
C SER A 100 18.99 35.92 33.60
N ALA A 101 19.44 35.93 32.34
CA ALA A 101 18.56 35.90 31.19
C ALA A 101 17.57 34.74 31.39
N PRO A 102 16.25 34.97 31.38
CA PRO A 102 15.30 33.87 31.47
C PRO A 102 15.55 33.00 30.24
N ASP A 103 15.82 31.72 30.47
CA ASP A 103 15.92 30.69 29.43
C ASP A 103 14.77 30.88 28.44
N MET A 104 15.06 31.45 27.27
CA MET A 104 14.03 31.80 26.31
C MET A 104 13.47 30.50 25.75
N VAL A 105 12.29 30.11 26.23
CA VAL A 105 11.57 28.92 25.75
C VAL A 105 11.47 29.03 24.22
N PRO A 106 11.95 28.03 23.48
CA PRO A 106 12.00 28.11 22.02
C PRO A 106 10.61 28.35 21.46
N ARG A 107 10.45 29.39 20.65
CA ARG A 107 9.19 29.73 19.99
C ARG A 107 8.74 28.55 19.11
N ILE A 108 7.70 27.84 19.55
CA ILE A 108 7.12 26.72 18.82
C ILE A 108 6.54 27.24 17.50
N LYS A 109 7.18 26.87 16.39
CA LYS A 109 6.67 27.17 15.04
C LYS A 109 5.62 26.11 14.68
N PHE A 110 4.35 26.43 14.87
CA PHE A 110 3.26 25.58 14.40
C PHE A 110 3.31 25.45 12.87
N LYS A 111 3.42 24.21 12.38
CA LYS A 111 3.25 23.90 10.96
C LYS A 111 1.75 23.90 10.62
N ARG A 112 1.44 24.00 9.32
CA ARG A 112 0.07 23.76 8.81
C ARG A 112 -0.42 22.38 9.25
N LEU A 113 -1.71 22.27 9.56
CA LEU A 113 -2.34 21.05 10.05
C LEU A 113 -2.05 19.84 9.15
N ASP A 114 -2.08 19.98 7.83
CA ASP A 114 -1.78 18.88 6.88
C ASP A 114 -0.36 18.33 7.04
N LYS A 115 0.61 19.22 7.29
CA LYS A 115 2.02 18.84 7.49
C LYS A 115 2.19 18.13 8.83
N THR A 116 1.53 18.65 9.87
CA THR A 116 1.53 18.04 11.20
C THR A 116 0.87 16.67 11.18
N ALA A 117 -0.30 16.53 10.55
CA ALA A 117 -1.01 15.27 10.40
C ALA A 117 -0.17 14.22 9.63
N LYS A 118 0.41 14.60 8.49
CA LYS A 118 1.32 13.72 7.74
C LYS A 118 2.53 13.30 8.57
N HIS A 119 3.08 14.21 9.36
CA HIS A 119 4.21 13.91 10.24
C HIS A 119 3.82 12.93 11.34
N ILE A 120 2.67 13.13 11.98
CA ILE A 120 2.13 12.22 13.00
C ILE A 120 1.94 10.82 12.41
N MET A 121 1.32 10.69 11.22
CA MET A 121 1.17 9.37 10.58
C MET A 121 2.50 8.69 10.30
N GLN A 122 3.51 9.44 9.86
CA GLN A 122 4.85 8.89 9.65
C GLN A 122 5.52 8.42 10.94
N ILE A 123 5.23 9.07 12.07
CA ILE A 123 5.73 8.67 13.38
C ILE A 123 5.07 7.35 13.78
N VAL A 124 3.74 7.30 13.76
CA VAL A 124 2.96 6.09 14.10
C VAL A 124 3.38 4.89 13.23
N ASP A 125 3.55 5.10 11.92
CA ASP A 125 4.01 4.03 11.01
C ASP A 125 5.41 3.51 11.34
N LYS A 126 6.31 4.37 11.83
CA LYS A 126 7.68 3.98 12.19
C LYS A 126 7.69 3.22 13.51
N GLU A 127 7.01 3.74 14.52
CA GLU A 127 6.86 3.12 15.84
C GLU A 127 6.31 1.69 15.68
N ALA A 128 5.22 1.53 14.93
CA ALA A 128 4.63 0.20 14.68
C ALA A 128 5.60 -0.76 13.96
N VAL A 129 6.45 -0.27 13.06
CA VAL A 129 7.46 -1.11 12.39
C VAL A 129 8.58 -1.51 13.34
N GLU A 130 9.01 -0.62 14.22
CA GLU A 130 10.05 -0.88 15.22
C GLU A 130 9.58 -1.91 16.26
N GLU A 131 8.34 -1.80 16.74
CA GLU A 131 7.72 -2.80 17.63
C GLU A 131 7.77 -4.21 17.02
N VAL A 132 7.36 -4.35 15.76
CA VAL A 132 7.36 -5.67 15.10
C VAL A 132 8.79 -6.19 14.88
N ARG A 133 9.74 -5.31 14.55
CA ARG A 133 11.16 -5.70 14.38
C ARG A 133 11.82 -6.13 15.68
N ASN A 134 11.47 -5.50 16.80
CA ASN A 134 11.98 -5.88 18.12
C ASN A 134 11.46 -7.28 18.54
N GLY A 135 10.23 -7.62 18.13
CA GLY A 135 9.65 -8.94 18.43
C GLY A 135 10.13 -10.07 17.50
N ARG A 136 10.63 -9.78 16.29
CA ARG A 136 10.98 -10.80 15.28
C ARG A 136 12.11 -10.36 14.37
N GLU A 137 13.07 -11.26 14.13
CA GLU A 137 14.11 -11.07 13.13
C GLU A 137 13.53 -11.19 11.71
N ILE A 138 13.61 -10.10 10.94
CA ILE A 138 13.12 -10.04 9.55
C ILE A 138 14.32 -9.84 8.62
N PRO A 139 14.64 -10.82 7.76
CA PRO A 139 15.77 -10.70 6.86
C PRO A 139 15.52 -9.67 5.76
N GLU A 140 16.59 -9.17 5.15
CA GLU A 140 16.47 -8.28 4.00
C GLU A 140 16.02 -9.03 2.75
N ILE A 141 14.81 -8.74 2.27
CA ILE A 141 14.24 -9.33 1.06
C ILE A 141 14.37 -8.36 -0.11
N ARG A 142 15.02 -8.81 -1.19
CA ARG A 142 15.08 -8.05 -2.45
C ARG A 142 14.44 -8.84 -3.61
N PRO A 143 13.95 -8.15 -4.65
CA PRO A 143 13.55 -8.80 -5.90
C PRO A 143 14.70 -9.66 -6.45
N GLY A 144 14.39 -10.86 -6.94
CA GLY A 144 15.37 -11.83 -7.41
C GLY A 144 15.83 -12.83 -6.34
N TYR A 145 15.44 -12.66 -5.07
CA TYR A 145 15.75 -13.65 -4.04
C TYR A 145 14.77 -14.82 -4.11
N ILE A 146 15.27 -16.04 -3.86
CA ILE A 146 14.44 -17.23 -3.65
C ILE A 146 14.26 -17.37 -2.15
N VAL A 147 12.99 -17.32 -1.71
CA VAL A 147 12.63 -17.36 -0.30
C VAL A 147 11.76 -18.56 -0.01
N GLN A 148 11.85 -19.05 1.22
CA GLN A 148 10.95 -20.03 1.82
C GLN A 148 10.26 -19.40 3.02
N LEU A 149 8.93 -19.40 2.97
CA LEU A 149 8.06 -18.90 4.03
C LEU A 149 7.41 -20.08 4.75
N LYS A 150 7.32 -19.96 6.06
CA LYS A 150 6.40 -20.74 6.90
C LYS A 150 5.22 -19.85 7.26
N VAL A 151 4.06 -20.17 6.70
CA VAL A 151 2.82 -19.39 6.84
C VAL A 151 1.82 -20.19 7.65
N GLU A 152 1.28 -19.56 8.69
CA GLU A 152 0.13 -20.08 9.40
C GLU A 152 -1.14 -19.58 8.70
N VAL A 153 -1.99 -20.52 8.30
CA VAL A 153 -3.25 -20.21 7.61
C VAL A 153 -4.37 -20.35 8.64
N PRO A 154 -5.18 -19.30 8.86
CA PRO A 154 -6.19 -19.30 9.93
C PRO A 154 -7.24 -20.41 9.76
N GLU A 155 -7.55 -20.79 8.52
CA GLU A 155 -8.48 -21.89 8.19
C GLU A 155 -7.91 -23.26 8.60
N ASN A 156 -6.59 -23.45 8.51
CA ASN A 156 -5.92 -24.72 8.73
C ASN A 156 -4.95 -24.64 9.91
N LYS A 157 -5.49 -24.42 11.12
CA LYS A 157 -4.72 -24.20 12.37
C LYS A 157 -3.74 -25.34 12.72
N ARG A 158 -3.98 -26.55 12.22
CA ARG A 158 -3.16 -27.73 12.54
C ARG A 158 -1.82 -27.78 11.79
N ARG A 159 -1.68 -27.06 10.67
CA ARG A 159 -0.50 -27.20 9.79
C ARG A 159 0.04 -25.86 9.34
N VAL A 160 1.34 -25.69 9.53
CA VAL A 160 2.10 -24.60 8.92
C VAL A 160 2.34 -24.91 7.45
N SER A 161 1.86 -24.02 6.57
CA SER A 161 2.04 -24.13 5.13
C SER A 161 3.39 -23.59 4.71
N ILE A 162 4.10 -24.33 3.87
CA ILE A 162 5.41 -23.92 3.37
C ILE A 162 5.27 -23.40 1.93
N VAL A 163 5.70 -22.16 1.71
CA VAL A 163 5.68 -21.51 0.39
C VAL A 163 7.10 -21.17 -0.02
N LYS A 164 7.55 -21.73 -1.14
CA LYS A 164 8.87 -21.44 -1.71
C LYS A 164 8.72 -20.86 -3.11
N GLY A 165 9.46 -19.81 -3.41
CA GLY A 165 9.48 -19.20 -4.75
C GLY A 165 10.37 -17.99 -4.86
N ILE A 166 10.40 -17.38 -6.05
CA ILE A 166 11.19 -16.17 -6.32
C ILE A 166 10.39 -14.93 -5.98
N VAL A 167 11.03 -13.96 -5.33
CA VAL A 167 10.46 -12.64 -5.07
C VAL A 167 10.52 -11.83 -6.36
N ILE A 168 9.36 -11.49 -6.91
CA ILE A 168 9.26 -10.73 -8.16
C ILE A 168 9.18 -9.23 -7.91
N ALA A 169 8.62 -8.80 -6.78
CA ALA A 169 8.44 -7.40 -6.45
C ALA A 169 8.36 -7.22 -4.94
N ARG A 170 8.81 -6.06 -4.47
CA ARG A 170 8.64 -5.58 -3.10
C ARG A 170 8.05 -4.17 -3.14
N ARG A 171 7.06 -3.92 -2.29
CA ARG A 171 6.47 -2.59 -2.05
C ARG A 171 6.80 -2.19 -0.63
N ASN A 172 7.46 -1.05 -0.46
CA ASN A 172 7.77 -0.49 0.85
C ASN A 172 6.70 0.56 1.18
N ALA A 173 5.93 0.33 2.23
CA ALA A 173 4.83 1.19 2.66
C ALA A 173 4.65 1.11 4.18
N GLY A 174 5.74 1.38 4.93
CA GLY A 174 5.74 1.29 6.40
C GLY A 174 5.38 -0.12 6.87
N LEU A 175 4.41 -0.20 7.79
CA LEU A 175 3.85 -1.45 8.32
C LEU A 175 3.18 -2.31 7.22
N ASN A 176 2.61 -1.66 6.20
CA ASN A 176 1.93 -2.32 5.08
C ASN A 176 2.89 -2.68 3.93
N SER A 177 4.17 -2.86 4.24
CA SER A 177 5.16 -3.31 3.25
C SER A 177 4.85 -4.74 2.83
N THR A 178 4.80 -5.00 1.52
CA THR A 178 4.47 -6.31 0.96
C THR A 178 5.52 -6.78 -0.03
N PHE A 179 5.58 -8.08 -0.24
CA PHE A 179 6.38 -8.70 -1.29
C PHE A 179 5.59 -9.77 -2.02
N ARG A 180 5.89 -9.95 -3.31
CA ARG A 180 5.21 -10.89 -4.20
C ARG A 180 6.14 -12.04 -4.51
N ILE A 181 5.70 -13.26 -4.24
CA ILE A 181 6.38 -14.50 -4.62
C ILE A 181 5.71 -15.07 -5.85
N ARG A 182 6.53 -15.56 -6.79
CA ARG A 182 6.09 -16.41 -7.90
C ARG A 182 6.69 -17.81 -7.76
N ARG A 183 5.85 -18.83 -7.91
CA ARG A 183 6.26 -20.24 -7.99
C ARG A 183 5.41 -20.98 -9.00
N LEU A 184 5.90 -22.11 -9.50
CA LEU A 184 5.11 -23.01 -10.33
C LEU A 184 4.62 -24.16 -9.45
N VAL A 185 3.31 -24.38 -9.43
CA VAL A 185 2.66 -25.45 -8.67
C VAL A 185 1.85 -26.27 -9.66
N ALA A 186 2.14 -27.57 -9.77
CA ALA A 186 1.43 -28.48 -10.66
C ALA A 186 1.28 -27.96 -12.11
N GLY A 187 2.34 -27.38 -12.68
CA GLY A 187 2.30 -26.82 -14.05
C GLY A 187 1.77 -25.39 -14.15
N VAL A 188 1.12 -24.86 -13.11
CA VAL A 188 0.49 -23.53 -13.13
C VAL A 188 1.34 -22.51 -12.37
N GLY A 189 1.56 -21.35 -12.96
CA GLY A 189 2.29 -20.24 -12.33
C GLY A 189 1.43 -19.52 -11.29
N VAL A 190 1.70 -19.74 -10.01
CA VAL A 190 1.00 -19.11 -8.89
C VAL A 190 1.80 -17.90 -8.38
N GLU A 191 1.14 -16.76 -8.29
CA GLU A 191 1.65 -15.58 -7.60
C GLU A 191 0.93 -15.39 -6.27
N SER A 192 1.69 -15.09 -5.21
CA SER A 192 1.15 -14.84 -3.88
C SER A 192 1.77 -13.58 -3.29
N MET A 193 0.96 -12.71 -2.69
CA MET A 193 1.40 -11.50 -2.01
C MET A 193 1.39 -11.72 -0.50
N PHE A 194 2.47 -11.33 0.17
CA PHE A 194 2.60 -11.45 1.62
C PHE A 194 2.97 -10.09 2.23
N PRO A 195 2.31 -9.66 3.32
CA PRO A 195 2.77 -8.56 4.14
C PRO A 195 4.02 -8.97 4.93
N LEU A 196 5.06 -8.13 4.91
CA LEU A 196 6.36 -8.41 5.52
C LEU A 196 6.26 -8.55 7.04
N TYR A 197 5.43 -7.73 7.67
CA TYR A 197 5.28 -7.61 9.12
C TYR A 197 4.06 -8.38 9.65
N SER A 198 3.50 -9.31 8.87
CA SER A 198 2.31 -10.05 9.28
C SER A 198 2.62 -11.04 10.41
N PRO A 199 1.76 -11.14 11.45
CA PRO A 199 1.94 -12.13 12.51
C PRO A 199 1.82 -13.57 12.01
N ASN A 200 1.12 -13.79 10.90
CA ASN A 200 0.89 -15.10 10.29
C ASN A 200 2.15 -15.67 9.61
N LEU A 201 3.17 -14.84 9.35
CA LEU A 201 4.47 -15.30 8.89
C LEU A 201 5.30 -15.71 10.10
N ARG A 202 5.53 -17.01 10.25
CA ARG A 202 6.31 -17.58 11.36
C ARG A 202 7.81 -17.48 11.12
N GLU A 203 8.24 -17.74 9.89
CA GLU A 203 9.66 -17.75 9.54
C GLU A 203 9.84 -17.38 8.07
N ILE A 204 10.87 -16.57 7.80
CA ILE A 204 11.29 -16.17 6.45
C ILE A 204 12.75 -16.59 6.27
N LYS A 205 13.00 -17.55 5.36
CA LYS A 205 14.36 -17.96 5.00
C LYS A 205 14.71 -17.52 3.58
N VAL A 206 15.85 -16.87 3.41
CA VAL A 206 16.44 -16.61 2.09
C VAL A 206 17.28 -17.83 1.71
N LEU A 207 16.89 -18.53 0.65
CA LEU A 207 17.58 -19.73 0.18
C LEU A 207 18.66 -19.42 -0.85
N ASP A 208 18.37 -18.53 -1.79
CA ASP A 208 19.28 -18.18 -2.89
C ASP A 208 19.07 -16.72 -3.29
N LYS A 209 20.12 -16.08 -3.80
CA LYS A 209 20.12 -14.68 -4.24
C LYS A 209 20.48 -14.64 -5.72
N LYS A 210 19.51 -14.40 -6.61
CA LYS A 210 19.78 -14.21 -8.04
C LYS A 210 20.07 -12.75 -8.36
N ARG A 211 21.11 -12.52 -9.17
CA ARG A 211 21.42 -11.19 -9.73
C ARG A 211 20.38 -10.84 -10.79
N VAL A 212 19.63 -9.78 -10.54
CA VAL A 212 18.60 -9.26 -11.46
C VAL A 212 18.83 -7.79 -11.74
N ARG A 213 18.47 -7.34 -12.95
CA ARG A 213 18.65 -5.94 -13.37
C ARG A 213 17.41 -5.07 -13.12
N ARG A 214 16.21 -5.66 -13.10
CA ARG A 214 14.95 -4.93 -12.93
C ARG A 214 14.50 -4.97 -11.46
N ALA A 215 13.95 -3.87 -10.97
CA ALA A 215 13.39 -3.79 -9.61
C ALA A 215 12.07 -4.60 -9.47
N LYS A 216 11.34 -4.82 -10.56
CA LYS A 216 10.15 -5.68 -10.61
C LYS A 216 10.28 -6.68 -11.76
N LEU A 217 10.19 -7.96 -11.44
CA LEU A 217 10.44 -9.08 -12.35
C LEU A 217 9.15 -9.59 -13.00
N TYR A 218 8.26 -8.70 -13.45
CA TYR A 218 6.99 -9.08 -14.06
C TYR A 218 7.16 -9.83 -15.38
N TYR A 219 8.30 -9.65 -16.05
CA TYR A 219 8.66 -10.43 -17.25
C TYR A 219 8.79 -11.93 -16.97
N LEU A 220 8.86 -12.37 -15.70
CA LEU A 220 8.86 -13.80 -15.34
C LEU A 220 7.49 -14.46 -15.51
N ARG A 221 6.43 -13.69 -15.83
CA ARG A 221 5.12 -14.21 -16.21
C ARG A 221 5.17 -14.90 -17.56
N ASP A 222 5.84 -14.26 -18.50
CA ASP A 222 5.92 -14.69 -19.91
C ASP A 222 7.06 -15.69 -20.14
N LYS A 223 7.99 -15.80 -19.18
CA LYS A 223 9.11 -16.74 -19.25
C LYS A 223 8.75 -18.10 -18.66
N MET A 224 9.05 -19.15 -19.41
CA MET A 224 9.00 -20.53 -18.94
C MET A 224 10.11 -20.78 -17.91
N ASN A 225 9.73 -21.13 -16.68
CA ASN A 225 10.59 -21.63 -15.60
C ASN A 225 11.84 -20.81 -15.26
N ALA A 226 11.64 -19.72 -14.52
CA ALA A 226 12.71 -18.90 -13.95
C ALA A 226 13.59 -19.60 -12.88
N LEU A 227 13.21 -20.81 -12.46
CA LEU A 227 13.75 -21.49 -11.26
C LEU A 227 14.68 -22.67 -11.59
N LYS A 228 14.98 -22.95 -12.86
CA LYS A 228 15.94 -24.03 -13.19
C LYS A 228 17.35 -23.56 -12.81
N LYS A 229 17.96 -24.22 -11.83
CA LYS A 229 19.43 -24.23 -11.72
C LYS A 229 19.94 -24.89 -13.01
N HIS A 230 20.77 -24.18 -13.78
CA HIS A 230 21.72 -24.85 -14.66
C HIS A 230 22.81 -25.46 -13.79
#